data_AF-A0A2V5NC93-F1
#
_entry.id   AF-A0A2V5NC93-F1
#
_cell.length_a   1.000
_cell.length_b   1.000
_cell.length_c   1.000
_cell.angle_alpha   90.00
_cell.angle_beta   90.00
_cell.angle_gamma   90.00
#
_symmetry.space_group_name_H-M   'P 1'
#
loop_
_entity.id
_entity.type
_entity.pdbx_description
1 polymer ?
#
loop_
_entity_poly.entity_id
_entity_poly.type
_entity_poly.pdbx_seq_one_letter_code
_entity_poly.pdbx_strand_id
1 'polypeptide(L)'
;MVSLLLFVDCAIDPVSLPQWLGMGTILFLAAASWVSAGSLLVYLGGRWQFPVITILIIEACLVSPLNDNHIIRTVPPQEGSRLDVVQSFSRWYALAEKTEGAGVPHTVFVVATEGSGIRAAYWTATVLGELQDRNANFASHLFAISGVSGGSLGAVVFDALLAEPNPSSFNFKSKADDILGQDLFSPALASMLYPDFIQRFLPFPVPHFDRARALELGWEKGWRNTMKNDRFAASFVDLWKGGSREWMPSLFLNGSSVEKGKRIITTNLRLTTIFLDAEDAADRLAGYKLPATKAACNIPLSTAVNMSFRTSPFFPAGPLPGWLARS
;
A
#
# COMPACT_ATOMS: atom_id res chain seq x y z
N MET A 1 -32.06 -4.77 9.80
CA MET A 1 -31.33 -4.12 10.92
C MET A 1 -29.88 -4.55 10.98
N VAL A 2 -29.55 -5.85 11.09
CA VAL A 2 -28.15 -6.33 11.17
C VAL A 2 -27.27 -5.85 10.00
N SER A 3 -27.73 -5.95 8.76
CA SER A 3 -26.96 -5.49 7.58
C SER A 3 -26.65 -4.00 7.59
N LEU A 4 -27.58 -3.18 8.11
CA LEU A 4 -27.39 -1.73 8.22
C LEU A 4 -26.39 -1.39 9.33
N LEU A 5 -26.46 -2.10 10.45
CA LEU A 5 -25.48 -1.96 11.54
C LEU A 5 -24.08 -2.32 11.05
N LEU A 6 -23.92 -3.46 10.38
CA LEU A 6 -22.63 -3.88 9.82
C LEU A 6 -22.08 -2.86 8.81
N PHE A 7 -22.95 -2.27 7.98
CA PHE A 7 -22.55 -1.17 7.10
C PHE A 7 -22.07 0.05 7.87
N VAL A 8 -22.84 0.54 8.85
CA VAL A 8 -22.49 1.72 9.65
C VAL A 8 -21.19 1.48 10.42
N ASP A 9 -21.06 0.32 11.06
CA ASP A 9 -19.88 -0.01 11.85
C ASP A 9 -18.64 -0.12 10.98
N CYS A 10 -18.72 -0.79 9.82
CA CYS A 10 -17.59 -0.88 8.88
C CYS A 10 -17.25 0.47 8.23
N ALA A 11 -18.21 1.38 8.10
CA ALA A 11 -17.97 2.72 7.59
C ALA A 11 -17.28 3.64 8.63
N ILE A 12 -17.59 3.46 9.92
CA ILE A 12 -17.03 4.27 11.01
C ILE A 12 -15.68 3.70 11.50
N ASP A 13 -15.61 2.38 11.71
CA ASP A 13 -14.41 1.66 12.14
C ASP A 13 -14.08 0.54 11.12
N PRO A 14 -13.41 0.90 10.01
CA PRO A 14 -13.11 -0.05 8.93
C PRO A 14 -12.08 -1.11 9.32
N VAL A 15 -11.50 -1.07 10.53
CA VAL A 15 -10.39 -1.95 10.91
C VAL A 15 -10.68 -2.81 12.14
N SER A 16 -11.11 -2.22 13.27
CA SER A 16 -11.10 -2.98 14.53
C SER A 16 -12.23 -3.98 14.62
N LEU A 17 -13.45 -3.58 14.25
CA LEU A 17 -14.56 -4.53 14.17
C LEU A 17 -14.29 -5.65 13.14
N PRO A 18 -13.88 -5.39 11.89
CA PRO A 18 -13.56 -6.46 10.94
C PRO A 18 -12.51 -7.45 11.44
N GLN A 19 -11.43 -6.97 12.05
CA GLN A 19 -10.40 -7.85 12.62
C GLN A 19 -10.91 -8.70 13.78
N TRP A 20 -11.81 -8.17 14.61
CA TRP A 20 -12.40 -8.92 15.70
C TRP A 20 -13.35 -10.01 15.20
N LEU A 21 -14.13 -9.72 14.15
CA LEU A 21 -15.01 -10.71 13.50
C LEU A 21 -14.21 -11.79 12.76
N GLY A 22 -13.14 -11.39 12.07
CA GLY A 22 -12.37 -12.24 11.19
C GLY A 22 -13.08 -12.54 9.86
N MET A 23 -12.28 -12.94 8.86
CA MET A 23 -12.75 -13.09 7.48
C MET A 23 -13.92 -14.08 7.33
N GLY A 24 -13.86 -15.23 8.01
CA GLY A 24 -14.90 -16.26 7.93
C GLY A 24 -16.26 -15.73 8.39
N THR A 25 -16.29 -15.06 9.55
CA THR A 25 -17.52 -14.47 10.10
C THR A 25 -18.06 -13.39 9.17
N ILE A 26 -17.20 -12.52 8.63
CA ILE A 26 -17.59 -11.47 7.67
C ILE A 26 -18.27 -12.09 6.45
N LEU A 27 -17.71 -13.17 5.87
CA LEU A 27 -18.29 -13.84 4.70
C LEU A 27 -19.68 -14.40 4.99
N PHE A 28 -19.87 -15.08 6.12
CA PHE A 28 -21.18 -15.62 6.50
C PHE A 28 -22.20 -14.52 6.80
N LEU A 29 -21.79 -13.47 7.50
CA LEU A 29 -22.65 -12.31 7.76
C LEU A 29 -23.03 -11.60 6.47
N ALA A 30 -22.10 -11.42 5.54
CA ALA A 30 -22.37 -10.81 4.24
C ALA A 30 -23.35 -11.66 3.42
N ALA A 31 -23.11 -12.98 3.32
CA ALA A 31 -24.02 -13.89 2.63
C ALA A 31 -25.44 -13.84 3.22
N ALA A 32 -25.57 -13.95 4.55
CA ALA A 32 -26.88 -13.87 5.21
C ALA A 32 -27.55 -12.49 5.00
N SER A 33 -26.77 -11.41 5.11
CA SER A 33 -27.23 -10.03 4.93
C SER A 33 -27.76 -9.79 3.51
N TRP A 34 -27.00 -10.22 2.51
CA TRP A 34 -27.31 -10.01 1.10
C TRP A 34 -28.43 -10.91 0.61
N VAL A 35 -28.51 -12.18 1.05
CA VAL A 35 -29.66 -13.05 0.76
C VAL A 35 -30.94 -12.44 1.31
N SER A 36 -30.90 -11.93 2.54
CA SER A 36 -32.07 -11.30 3.17
C SER A 36 -32.48 -10.02 2.45
N ALA A 37 -31.52 -9.11 2.17
CA ALA A 37 -31.80 -7.85 1.48
C ALA A 37 -32.25 -8.08 0.02
N GLY A 38 -31.57 -8.97 -0.71
CA GLY A 38 -31.93 -9.34 -2.07
C GLY A 38 -33.32 -9.97 -2.16
N SER A 39 -33.67 -10.86 -1.23
CA SER A 39 -35.01 -11.46 -1.17
C SER A 39 -36.10 -10.40 -0.96
N LEU A 40 -35.84 -9.40 -0.11
CA LEU A 40 -36.75 -8.27 0.08
C LEU A 40 -36.91 -7.44 -1.22
N LEU A 41 -35.82 -7.15 -1.92
CA LEU A 41 -35.87 -6.40 -3.19
C LEU A 41 -36.66 -7.17 -4.27
N VAL A 42 -36.47 -8.49 -4.37
CA VAL A 42 -37.22 -9.35 -5.29
C VAL A 42 -38.71 -9.38 -4.92
N TYR A 43 -39.02 -9.52 -3.63
CA TYR A 43 -40.41 -9.48 -3.14
C TYR A 43 -41.09 -8.15 -3.48
N LEU A 44 -40.43 -7.01 -3.21
CA LEU A 44 -40.95 -5.68 -3.52
C LEU A 44 -41.15 -5.49 -5.03
N GLY A 45 -40.21 -5.99 -5.84
CA GLY A 45 -40.34 -5.95 -7.30
C GLY A 45 -41.57 -6.72 -7.80
N GLY A 46 -41.81 -7.92 -7.26
CA GLY A 46 -43.02 -8.69 -7.57
C GLY A 46 -44.30 -8.05 -7.05
N ARG A 47 -44.28 -7.49 -5.83
CA ARG A 47 -45.44 -6.87 -5.18
C ARG A 47 -45.88 -5.58 -5.87
N TRP A 48 -44.94 -4.79 -6.37
CA TRP A 48 -45.19 -3.53 -7.06
C TRP A 48 -45.21 -3.65 -8.59
N GLN A 49 -44.95 -4.85 -9.14
CA GLN A 49 -44.80 -5.08 -10.58
C GLN A 49 -43.77 -4.11 -11.19
N PHE A 50 -42.69 -3.86 -10.44
CA PHE A 50 -41.68 -2.87 -10.76
C PHE A 50 -40.29 -3.56 -10.82
N PRO A 51 -39.48 -3.34 -11.87
CA PRO A 51 -38.25 -4.08 -12.07
C PRO A 51 -37.09 -3.53 -11.21
N VAL A 52 -37.20 -3.66 -9.88
CA VAL A 52 -36.26 -3.09 -8.90
C VAL A 52 -34.79 -3.47 -9.21
N ILE A 53 -34.50 -4.74 -9.47
CA ILE A 53 -33.13 -5.21 -9.74
C ILE A 53 -32.57 -4.60 -11.02
N THR A 54 -33.38 -4.55 -12.09
CA THR A 54 -32.97 -3.93 -13.36
C THR A 54 -32.64 -2.45 -13.16
N ILE A 55 -33.43 -1.75 -12.34
CA ILE A 55 -33.21 -0.33 -12.06
C ILE A 55 -31.95 -0.12 -11.24
N LEU A 56 -31.67 -0.96 -10.23
CA LEU A 56 -30.42 -0.90 -9.47
C LEU A 56 -29.19 -1.15 -10.36
N ILE A 57 -29.29 -2.05 -11.34
CA ILE A 57 -28.21 -2.28 -12.31
C ILE A 57 -28.03 -1.05 -13.20
N ILE A 58 -29.12 -0.48 -13.72
CA ILE A 58 -29.08 0.74 -14.53
C ILE A 58 -28.47 1.89 -13.72
N GLU A 59 -28.91 2.08 -12.48
CA GLU A 59 -28.37 3.08 -11.56
C GLU A 59 -26.87 2.89 -11.36
N ALA A 60 -26.41 1.67 -11.05
CA ALA A 60 -24.99 1.39 -10.89
C ALA A 60 -24.19 1.70 -12.18
N CYS A 61 -24.74 1.39 -13.36
CA CYS A 61 -24.12 1.73 -14.64
C CYS A 61 -24.06 3.25 -14.89
N LEU A 62 -25.13 3.98 -14.58
CA LEU A 62 -25.20 5.43 -14.75
C LEU A 62 -24.27 6.17 -13.76
N VAL A 63 -24.17 5.65 -12.55
CA VAL A 63 -23.38 6.23 -11.46
C VAL A 63 -21.90 5.90 -11.59
N SER A 64 -21.53 4.74 -12.13
CA SER A 64 -20.15 4.23 -12.22
C SER A 64 -19.11 5.28 -12.64
N PRO A 65 -19.32 6.13 -13.68
CA PRO A 65 -18.33 7.13 -14.09
C PRO A 65 -18.11 8.27 -13.08
N LEU A 66 -19.08 8.56 -12.20
CA LEU A 66 -19.07 9.67 -11.25
C LEU A 66 -18.58 9.26 -9.86
N ASN A 67 -18.21 7.99 -9.70
CA ASN A 67 -18.28 7.30 -8.41
C ASN A 67 -16.98 6.57 -8.04
N ASP A 68 -15.86 7.08 -8.54
CA ASP A 68 -14.54 6.57 -8.16
C ASP A 68 -14.14 7.12 -6.78
N ASN A 69 -14.19 6.24 -5.78
CA ASN A 69 -13.77 6.50 -4.40
C ASN A 69 -12.33 6.04 -4.12
N HIS A 70 -11.63 5.42 -5.07
CA HIS A 70 -10.35 4.72 -4.86
C HIS A 70 -9.13 5.64 -4.84
N ILE A 71 -9.25 6.79 -4.17
CA ILE A 71 -8.23 7.84 -4.16
C ILE A 71 -6.90 7.36 -3.58
N ILE A 72 -5.80 7.86 -4.14
CA ILE A 72 -4.47 7.65 -3.56
C ILE A 72 -4.31 8.65 -2.41
N ARG A 73 -4.04 8.15 -1.19
CA ARG A 73 -3.79 9.00 -0.03
C ARG A 73 -2.47 9.74 -0.15
N THR A 74 -2.47 11.01 0.21
CA THR A 74 -1.28 11.88 0.20
C THR A 74 -1.01 12.40 1.60
N VAL A 75 0.24 12.80 1.84
CA VAL A 75 0.65 13.55 3.04
C VAL A 75 1.19 14.93 2.60
N PRO A 76 1.31 15.90 3.52
CA PRO A 76 1.84 17.22 3.18
C PRO A 76 3.18 17.13 2.43
N PRO A 77 3.37 17.91 1.34
CA PRO A 77 4.61 17.89 0.59
C PRO A 77 5.82 18.23 1.46
N GLN A 78 6.89 17.48 1.27
CA GLN A 78 8.15 17.72 1.96
C GLN A 78 9.21 18.17 0.95
N GLU A 79 10.00 19.18 1.32
CA GLU A 79 11.12 19.62 0.52
C GLU A 79 12.26 18.61 0.60
N GLY A 80 12.80 18.22 -0.56
CA GLY A 80 13.92 17.29 -0.64
C GLY A 80 14.40 17.14 -2.08
N SER A 81 15.68 16.80 -2.25
CA SER A 81 16.27 16.50 -3.57
C SER A 81 16.49 14.99 -3.70
N ARG A 82 15.82 14.35 -4.66
CA ARG A 82 16.05 12.93 -4.98
C ARG A 82 17.30 12.78 -5.83
N LEU A 83 18.22 11.95 -5.36
CA LEU A 83 19.37 11.49 -6.14
C LEU A 83 18.90 10.49 -7.19
N ASP A 84 19.59 10.43 -8.32
CA ASP A 84 19.44 9.29 -9.23
C ASP A 84 20.18 8.05 -8.69
N VAL A 85 19.99 6.91 -9.36
CA VAL A 85 20.56 5.63 -8.93
C VAL A 85 22.09 5.63 -8.96
N VAL A 86 22.71 6.29 -9.93
CA VAL A 86 24.17 6.33 -10.05
C VAL A 86 24.76 7.16 -8.91
N GLN A 87 24.18 8.34 -8.65
CA GLN A 87 24.56 9.21 -7.55
C GLN A 87 24.34 8.53 -6.19
N SER A 88 23.20 7.85 -6.02
CA SER A 88 22.89 7.11 -4.79
C SER A 88 23.88 5.97 -4.57
N PHE A 89 24.23 5.23 -5.63
CA PHE A 89 25.22 4.15 -5.54
C PHE A 89 26.62 4.69 -5.21
N SER A 90 27.06 5.78 -5.86
CA SER A 90 28.35 6.41 -5.52
C SER A 90 28.41 6.87 -4.07
N ARG A 91 27.31 7.42 -3.52
CA ARG A 91 27.22 7.80 -2.11
C ARG A 91 27.31 6.58 -1.19
N TRP A 92 26.56 5.52 -1.51
CA TRP A 92 26.58 4.28 -0.76
C TRP A 92 27.97 3.60 -0.79
N TYR A 93 28.62 3.58 -1.95
CA TYR A 93 29.97 3.01 -2.13
C TYR A 93 31.02 3.78 -1.33
N ALA A 94 30.99 5.12 -1.36
CA ALA A 94 31.90 5.94 -0.56
C ALA A 94 31.73 5.70 0.95
N LEU A 95 30.50 5.39 1.40
CA LEU A 95 30.25 5.01 2.78
C LEU A 95 30.85 3.64 3.10
N ALA A 96 30.69 2.65 2.22
CA ALA A 96 31.31 1.33 2.35
C ALA A 96 32.84 1.42 2.44
N GLU A 97 33.49 2.20 1.57
CA GLU A 97 34.94 2.44 1.62
C GLU A 97 35.38 3.05 2.96
N LYS A 98 34.57 3.96 3.52
CA LYS A 98 34.85 4.59 4.80
C LYS A 98 34.73 3.61 5.98
N THR A 99 33.78 2.69 5.95
CA THR A 99 33.56 1.72 7.04
C THR A 99 34.42 0.47 6.96
N GLU A 100 34.70 -0.04 5.77
CA GLU A 100 35.38 -1.32 5.56
C GLU A 100 36.81 -1.19 5.02
N GLY A 101 37.19 -0.02 4.54
CA GLY A 101 38.52 0.28 4.02
C GLY A 101 38.56 0.42 2.49
N ALA A 102 39.24 1.46 2.02
CA ALA A 102 39.39 1.75 0.60
C ALA A 102 40.17 0.64 -0.13
N GLY A 103 39.73 0.30 -1.34
CA GLY A 103 40.39 -0.72 -2.19
C GLY A 103 40.12 -2.18 -1.79
N VAL A 104 39.26 -2.43 -0.81
CA VAL A 104 38.78 -3.78 -0.47
C VAL A 104 37.54 -4.11 -1.32
N PRO A 105 37.38 -5.34 -1.82
CA PRO A 105 36.15 -5.75 -2.48
C PRO A 105 34.94 -5.67 -1.52
N HIS A 106 34.00 -4.76 -1.79
CA HIS A 106 32.75 -4.64 -1.02
C HIS A 106 31.65 -5.48 -1.64
N THR A 107 30.96 -6.28 -0.82
CA THR A 107 29.79 -7.04 -1.28
C THR A 107 28.59 -6.11 -1.40
N VAL A 108 27.89 -6.17 -2.53
CA VAL A 108 26.65 -5.44 -2.78
C VAL A 108 25.50 -6.42 -2.91
N PHE A 109 24.46 -6.24 -2.09
CA PHE A 109 23.21 -6.97 -2.24
C PHE A 109 22.16 -6.11 -2.96
N VAL A 110 21.48 -6.73 -3.91
CA VAL A 110 20.25 -6.23 -4.53
C VAL A 110 19.23 -7.34 -4.42
N VAL A 111 18.10 -7.06 -3.79
CA VAL A 111 17.05 -8.05 -3.54
C VAL A 111 15.89 -7.81 -4.50
N ALA A 112 15.48 -8.86 -5.21
CA ALA A 112 14.27 -8.84 -6.03
C ALA A 112 13.22 -9.77 -5.41
N THR A 113 12.06 -9.24 -5.07
CA THR A 113 10.99 -9.97 -4.35
C THR A 113 9.78 -10.15 -5.26
N GLU A 114 9.29 -11.36 -5.37
CA GLU A 114 8.08 -11.67 -6.15
C GLU A 114 6.78 -11.26 -5.43
N GLY A 115 5.69 -11.20 -6.20
CA GLY A 115 4.35 -10.94 -5.69
C GLY A 115 3.56 -12.22 -5.50
N SER A 116 2.91 -12.38 -4.34
CA SER A 116 1.99 -13.49 -4.05
C SER A 116 1.06 -13.14 -2.89
N GLY A 117 0.64 -11.87 -2.78
CA GLY A 117 -0.14 -11.38 -1.64
C GLY A 117 0.61 -11.55 -0.31
N ILE A 118 -0.12 -11.86 0.77
CA ILE A 118 0.44 -11.93 2.12
C ILE A 118 1.59 -12.94 2.26
N ARG A 119 1.54 -14.07 1.55
CA ARG A 119 2.61 -15.09 1.60
C ARG A 119 3.95 -14.52 1.16
N ALA A 120 3.98 -13.73 0.08
CA ALA A 120 5.21 -13.08 -0.38
C ALA A 120 5.70 -12.02 0.61
N ALA A 121 4.78 -11.31 1.28
CA ALA A 121 5.13 -10.34 2.31
C ALA A 121 5.84 -11.01 3.48
N TYR A 122 5.27 -12.09 4.02
CA TYR A 122 5.88 -12.89 5.08
C TYR A 122 7.24 -13.43 4.67
N TRP A 123 7.31 -14.08 3.51
CA TRP A 123 8.56 -14.67 3.03
C TRP A 123 9.67 -13.63 2.92
N THR A 124 9.37 -12.51 2.27
CA THR A 124 10.32 -11.41 2.08
C THR A 124 10.80 -10.84 3.41
N ALA A 125 9.86 -10.49 4.30
CA ALA A 125 10.22 -9.89 5.58
C ALA A 125 10.94 -10.87 6.52
N THR A 126 10.58 -12.16 6.48
CA THR A 126 11.22 -13.23 7.24
C THR A 126 12.66 -13.46 6.78
N VAL A 127 12.89 -13.57 5.47
CA VAL A 127 14.23 -13.81 4.92
C VAL A 127 15.14 -12.62 5.19
N LEU A 128 14.68 -11.40 4.90
CA LEU A 128 15.47 -10.19 5.17
C LEU A 128 15.72 -9.99 6.67
N GLY A 129 14.69 -10.22 7.48
CA GLY A 129 14.79 -10.15 8.94
C GLY A 129 15.80 -11.15 9.51
N GLU A 130 15.71 -12.42 9.10
CA GLU A 130 16.65 -13.47 9.56
C GLU A 130 18.09 -13.17 9.12
N LEU A 131 18.30 -12.67 7.90
CA LEU A 131 19.63 -12.26 7.43
C LEU A 131 20.21 -11.14 8.30
N GLN A 132 19.40 -10.13 8.61
CA GLN A 132 19.79 -9.01 9.46
C GLN A 132 20.03 -9.45 10.91
N ASP A 133 19.19 -10.34 11.44
CA ASP A 133 19.32 -10.86 12.80
C ASP A 133 20.59 -11.70 12.99
N ARG A 134 20.99 -12.47 11.95
CA ARG A 134 22.23 -13.25 11.97
C ARG A 134 23.48 -12.42 11.72
N ASN A 135 23.35 -11.31 10.98
CA ASN A 135 24.46 -10.43 10.66
C ASN A 135 23.99 -8.97 10.68
N ALA A 136 24.38 -8.25 11.73
CA ALA A 136 24.03 -6.84 11.89
C ALA A 136 24.52 -5.93 10.75
N ASN A 137 25.55 -6.35 9.99
CA ASN A 137 26.09 -5.61 8.86
C ASN A 137 25.36 -5.92 7.54
N PHE A 138 24.42 -6.86 7.50
CA PHE A 138 23.71 -7.22 6.26
C PHE A 138 23.06 -6.00 5.60
N ALA A 139 22.31 -5.21 6.35
CA ALA A 139 21.58 -4.07 5.79
C ALA A 139 22.49 -2.95 5.28
N SER A 140 23.69 -2.75 5.83
CA SER A 140 24.65 -1.81 5.24
C SER A 140 25.19 -2.27 3.89
N HIS A 141 25.19 -3.59 3.62
CA HIS A 141 25.51 -4.17 2.32
C HIS A 141 24.34 -4.18 1.33
N LEU A 142 23.12 -3.89 1.79
CA LEU A 142 21.91 -3.95 0.98
C LEU A 142 21.65 -2.60 0.31
N PHE A 143 21.97 -2.52 -0.98
CA PHE A 143 21.81 -1.28 -1.73
C PHE A 143 20.34 -1.01 -2.09
N ALA A 144 19.62 -2.04 -2.53
CA ALA A 144 18.26 -1.87 -3.03
C ALA A 144 17.39 -3.12 -2.86
N ILE A 145 16.09 -2.88 -2.67
CA ILE A 145 15.04 -3.90 -2.70
C ILE A 145 14.02 -3.52 -3.77
N SER A 146 13.88 -4.36 -4.79
CA SER A 146 12.85 -4.25 -5.81
C SER A 146 11.73 -5.24 -5.52
N GLY A 147 10.52 -4.75 -5.27
CA GLY A 147 9.38 -5.60 -4.95
C GLY A 147 8.15 -5.31 -5.78
N VAL A 148 7.25 -6.28 -5.81
CA VAL A 148 5.92 -6.19 -6.45
C VAL A 148 4.86 -6.77 -5.51
N SER A 149 3.69 -6.14 -5.44
CA SER A 149 2.54 -6.59 -4.65
C SER A 149 2.93 -6.96 -3.21
N GLY A 150 2.67 -8.19 -2.77
CA GLY A 150 3.03 -8.65 -1.44
C GLY A 150 4.52 -8.56 -1.10
N GLY A 151 5.42 -8.76 -2.07
CA GLY A 151 6.86 -8.60 -1.85
C GLY A 151 7.23 -7.16 -1.47
N SER A 152 6.54 -6.17 -2.06
CA SER A 152 6.67 -4.76 -1.66
C SER A 152 6.28 -4.52 -0.20
N LEU A 153 5.21 -5.17 0.28
CA LEU A 153 4.81 -5.07 1.69
C LEU A 153 5.92 -5.60 2.62
N GLY A 154 6.48 -6.78 2.31
CA GLY A 154 7.56 -7.36 3.11
C GLY A 154 8.84 -6.52 3.10
N ALA A 155 9.22 -6.00 1.92
CA ALA A 155 10.37 -5.10 1.77
C ALA A 155 10.20 -3.81 2.61
N VAL A 156 9.01 -3.21 2.54
CA VAL A 156 8.70 -2.00 3.29
C VAL A 156 8.67 -2.25 4.80
N VAL A 157 8.12 -3.37 5.27
CA VAL A 157 8.16 -3.73 6.69
C VAL A 157 9.60 -3.85 7.18
N PHE A 158 10.47 -4.49 6.41
CA PHE A 158 11.89 -4.61 6.73
C PHE A 158 12.60 -3.25 6.81
N ASP A 159 12.45 -2.40 5.80
CA ASP A 159 13.06 -1.06 5.80
C ASP A 159 12.48 -0.15 6.90
N ALA A 160 11.18 -0.28 7.20
CA ALA A 160 10.56 0.44 8.31
C ALA A 160 11.15 0.02 9.66
N LEU A 161 11.42 -1.28 9.88
CA LEU A 161 12.10 -1.78 11.07
C LEU A 161 13.55 -1.29 11.13
N LEU A 162 14.26 -1.27 10.00
CA LEU A 162 15.62 -0.71 9.91
C LEU A 162 15.64 0.79 10.25
N ALA A 163 14.59 1.52 9.93
CA ALA A 163 14.49 2.96 10.17
C ALA A 163 14.08 3.30 11.62
N GLU A 164 13.78 2.31 12.47
CA GLU A 164 13.54 2.55 13.89
C GLU A 164 14.79 3.12 14.58
N PRO A 165 14.62 3.92 15.65
CA PRO A 165 15.75 4.53 16.35
C PRO A 165 16.74 3.49 16.90
N ASN A 166 16.22 2.39 17.46
CA ASN A 166 17.01 1.33 18.09
C ASN A 166 16.70 -0.05 17.48
N PRO A 167 17.15 -0.34 16.25
CA PRO A 167 16.85 -1.61 15.58
C PRO A 167 17.53 -2.81 16.26
N SER A 168 18.60 -2.57 17.03
CA SER A 168 19.27 -3.61 17.83
C SER A 168 18.48 -4.07 19.05
N SER A 169 17.39 -3.39 19.43
CA SER A 169 16.59 -3.76 20.60
C SER A 169 15.55 -4.85 20.33
N PHE A 170 15.43 -5.34 19.09
CA PHE A 170 14.47 -6.35 18.74
C PHE A 170 15.01 -7.29 17.65
N ASN A 171 14.38 -8.45 17.54
CA ASN A 171 14.61 -9.39 16.45
C ASN A 171 13.72 -9.01 15.25
N PHE A 172 14.32 -8.77 14.10
CA PHE A 172 13.64 -8.30 12.89
C PHE A 172 12.62 -9.31 12.40
N LYS A 173 12.99 -10.58 12.32
CA LYS A 173 12.09 -11.64 11.88
C LYS A 173 10.86 -11.74 12.79
N SER A 174 11.06 -11.75 14.10
CA SER A 174 9.98 -11.80 15.08
C SER A 174 9.06 -10.58 14.97
N LYS A 175 9.60 -9.38 14.76
CA LYS A 175 8.77 -8.18 14.58
C LYS A 175 8.02 -8.17 13.26
N ALA A 176 8.65 -8.63 12.18
CA ALA A 176 7.98 -8.82 10.91
C ALA A 176 6.83 -9.84 11.04
N ASP A 177 7.04 -10.95 11.75
CA ASP A 177 6.03 -11.95 12.04
C ASP A 177 4.90 -11.38 12.91
N ASP A 178 5.20 -10.60 13.96
CA ASP A 178 4.18 -9.94 14.79
C ASP A 178 3.31 -8.95 13.97
N ILE A 179 3.90 -8.25 12.99
CA ILE A 179 3.21 -7.25 12.16
C ILE A 179 2.35 -7.94 11.09
N LEU A 180 2.95 -8.84 10.32
CA LEU A 180 2.28 -9.53 9.21
C LEU A 180 1.37 -10.67 9.72
N GLY A 181 1.64 -11.15 10.94
CA GLY A 181 0.92 -12.10 11.80
C GLY A 181 -0.56 -11.81 11.97
N GLN A 182 -0.88 -10.53 11.95
CA GLN A 182 -2.20 -10.02 12.26
C GLN A 182 -3.19 -10.22 11.11
N ASP A 183 -4.47 -10.06 11.41
CA ASP A 183 -5.50 -10.03 10.37
C ASP A 183 -5.45 -8.71 9.60
N LEU A 184 -4.76 -8.74 8.45
CA LEU A 184 -4.58 -7.58 7.59
C LEU A 184 -5.66 -7.46 6.50
N PHE A 185 -6.49 -8.48 6.29
CA PHE A 185 -7.40 -8.56 5.13
C PHE A 185 -8.87 -8.40 5.49
N SER A 186 -9.31 -8.76 6.69
CA SER A 186 -10.69 -8.53 7.12
C SER A 186 -11.15 -7.07 6.93
N PRO A 187 -10.34 -6.04 7.21
CA PRO A 187 -10.71 -4.64 6.93
C PRO A 187 -11.13 -4.40 5.47
N ALA A 188 -10.33 -4.89 4.53
CA ALA A 188 -10.58 -4.75 3.10
C ALA A 188 -11.81 -5.55 2.65
N LEU A 189 -11.95 -6.78 3.15
CA LEU A 189 -13.07 -7.66 2.83
C LEU A 189 -14.40 -7.11 3.33
N ALA A 190 -14.44 -6.64 4.59
CA ALA A 190 -15.62 -5.98 5.15
C ALA A 190 -15.96 -4.71 4.37
N SER A 191 -14.95 -3.89 4.05
CA SER A 191 -15.18 -2.68 3.26
C SER A 191 -15.74 -3.00 1.87
N MET A 192 -15.21 -4.03 1.21
CA MET A 192 -15.69 -4.50 -0.10
C MET A 192 -17.15 -4.97 -0.07
N LEU A 193 -17.56 -5.68 0.99
CA LEU A 193 -18.90 -6.29 1.10
C LEU A 193 -19.96 -5.36 1.71
N TYR A 194 -19.54 -4.24 2.29
CA TYR A 194 -20.45 -3.27 2.91
C TYR A 194 -20.25 -1.86 2.31
N PRO A 195 -19.42 -0.95 2.85
CA PRO A 195 -19.40 0.45 2.42
C PRO A 195 -19.03 0.64 0.94
N ASP A 196 -18.03 -0.06 0.44
CA ASP A 196 -17.58 0.06 -0.95
C ASP A 196 -18.56 -0.59 -1.96
N PHE A 197 -19.34 -1.57 -1.51
CA PHE A 197 -20.43 -2.11 -2.32
C PHE A 197 -21.54 -1.08 -2.49
N ILE A 198 -21.96 -0.44 -1.39
CA ILE A 198 -22.98 0.62 -1.41
C ILE A 198 -22.50 1.82 -2.22
N GLN A 199 -21.19 2.09 -2.23
CA GLN A 199 -20.61 3.13 -3.07
C GLN A 199 -21.11 3.03 -4.51
N ARG A 200 -21.23 1.82 -5.08
CA ARG A 200 -21.65 1.58 -6.48
C ARG A 200 -23.03 2.15 -6.86
N PHE A 201 -23.85 2.53 -5.86
CA PHE A 201 -25.17 3.13 -6.04
C PHE A 201 -25.24 4.61 -5.65
N LEU A 202 -24.14 5.22 -5.18
CA LEU A 202 -24.10 6.62 -4.78
C LEU A 202 -23.58 7.51 -5.93
N PRO A 203 -24.28 8.59 -6.31
CA PRO A 203 -23.86 9.46 -7.42
C PRO A 203 -22.65 10.37 -7.09
N PHE A 204 -22.03 10.18 -5.92
CA PHE A 204 -20.86 10.93 -5.47
C PHE A 204 -19.90 9.99 -4.73
N PRO A 205 -18.57 10.18 -4.88
CA PRO A 205 -17.59 9.33 -4.23
C PRO A 205 -17.51 9.62 -2.73
N VAL A 206 -17.46 8.57 -1.91
CA VAL A 206 -17.20 8.65 -0.48
C VAL A 206 -15.83 7.99 -0.22
N PRO A 207 -14.73 8.77 -0.14
CA PRO A 207 -13.38 8.20 0.03
C PRO A 207 -13.22 7.30 1.26
N HIS A 208 -14.08 7.48 2.26
CA HIS A 208 -14.05 6.67 3.48
C HIS A 208 -14.54 5.24 3.26
N PHE A 209 -15.30 4.99 2.19
CA PHE A 209 -15.82 3.67 1.84
C PHE A 209 -14.80 2.83 1.06
N ASP A 210 -13.65 3.39 0.70
CA ASP A 210 -12.64 2.71 -0.10
C ASP A 210 -12.03 1.49 0.63
N ARG A 211 -12.21 0.30 0.05
CA ARG A 211 -11.59 -0.94 0.55
C ARG A 211 -10.06 -0.92 0.50
N ALA A 212 -9.47 -0.17 -0.43
CA ALA A 212 -8.02 -0.01 -0.52
C ALA A 212 -7.49 0.82 0.66
N ARG A 213 -8.24 1.86 1.08
CA ARG A 213 -7.97 2.60 2.32
C ARG A 213 -8.10 1.72 3.55
N ALA A 214 -9.12 0.86 3.64
CA ALA A 214 -9.28 -0.05 4.78
C ALA A 214 -8.12 -1.05 4.90
N LEU A 215 -7.61 -1.55 3.77
CA LEU A 215 -6.41 -2.39 3.73
C LEU A 215 -5.18 -1.66 4.31
N GLU A 216 -4.94 -0.42 3.85
CA GLU A 216 -3.83 0.41 4.34
C GLU A 216 -3.93 0.66 5.84
N LEU A 217 -5.11 1.01 6.34
CA LEU A 217 -5.36 1.23 7.77
C LEU A 217 -5.16 -0.05 8.59
N GLY A 218 -5.47 -1.22 8.02
CA GLY A 218 -5.17 -2.52 8.61
C GLY A 218 -3.67 -2.73 8.83
N TRP A 219 -2.84 -2.43 7.83
CA TRP A 219 -1.38 -2.48 7.94
C TRP A 219 -0.84 -1.46 8.95
N GLU A 220 -1.35 -0.23 8.91
CA GLU A 220 -0.97 0.84 9.85
C GLU A 220 -1.29 0.47 11.31
N LYS A 221 -2.44 -0.16 11.54
CA LYS A 221 -2.79 -0.68 12.86
C LYS A 221 -1.90 -1.85 13.26
N GLY A 222 -1.61 -2.77 12.33
CA GLY A 222 -0.69 -3.89 12.56
C GLY A 222 0.68 -3.41 13.05
N TRP A 223 1.25 -2.41 12.36
CA TRP A 223 2.47 -1.75 12.78
C TRP A 223 2.36 -1.09 14.15
N ARG A 224 1.35 -0.23 14.37
CA ARG A 224 1.13 0.45 15.66
C ARG A 224 1.02 -0.52 16.83
N ASN A 225 0.31 -1.63 16.64
CA ASN A 225 0.13 -2.65 17.67
C ASN A 225 1.47 -3.25 18.10
N THR A 226 2.40 -3.45 17.16
CA THR A 226 3.68 -4.09 17.41
C THR A 226 4.78 -3.11 17.84
N MET A 227 4.87 -1.96 17.17
CA MET A 227 5.97 -0.99 17.29
C MET A 227 5.62 0.26 18.11
N LYS A 228 4.35 0.44 18.47
CA LYS A 228 3.86 1.55 19.31
C LYS A 228 4.17 2.95 18.76
N ASN A 229 4.26 3.07 17.43
CA ASN A 229 4.43 4.33 16.72
C ASN A 229 3.68 4.30 15.36
N ASP A 230 3.63 5.44 14.67
CA ASP A 230 2.86 5.64 13.44
C ASP A 230 3.69 5.56 12.15
N ARG A 231 4.89 4.94 12.16
CA ARG A 231 5.79 4.96 10.98
C ARG A 231 5.13 4.46 9.70
N PHE A 232 4.27 3.44 9.78
CA PHE A 232 3.60 2.89 8.61
C PHE A 232 2.51 3.81 8.04
N ALA A 233 2.02 4.76 8.83
CA ALA A 233 1.10 5.82 8.40
C ALA A 233 1.84 7.12 8.01
N ALA A 234 3.11 7.26 8.41
CA ALA A 234 3.97 8.39 8.10
C ALA A 234 4.39 8.41 6.62
N SER A 235 5.08 9.47 6.20
CA SER A 235 5.46 9.64 4.80
C SER A 235 6.44 8.57 4.36
N PHE A 236 6.26 8.02 3.16
CA PHE A 236 7.20 7.07 2.55
C PHE A 236 8.64 7.59 2.58
N VAL A 237 8.83 8.88 2.29
CA VAL A 237 10.17 9.49 2.25
C VAL A 237 10.79 9.71 3.65
N ASP A 238 10.02 9.58 4.73
CA ASP A 238 10.54 9.71 6.10
C ASP A 238 11.54 8.60 6.45
N LEU A 239 11.55 7.48 5.70
CA LEU A 239 12.54 6.40 5.87
C LEU A 239 13.99 6.86 5.58
N TRP A 240 14.17 7.90 4.76
CA TRP A 240 15.49 8.41 4.33
C TRP A 240 15.77 9.87 4.77
N LYS A 241 15.00 10.40 5.72
CA LYS A 241 15.20 11.77 6.24
C LYS A 241 16.45 11.90 7.11
N GLY A 242 16.93 13.14 7.29
CA GLY A 242 18.03 13.44 8.21
C GLY A 242 17.80 12.84 9.60
N GLY A 243 18.74 11.99 10.05
CA GLY A 243 18.60 11.15 11.24
C GLY A 243 18.37 9.66 10.95
N SER A 244 18.00 9.31 9.71
CA SER A 244 18.04 7.93 9.20
C SER A 244 19.48 7.49 8.96
N ARG A 245 19.69 6.18 8.83
CA ARG A 245 20.99 5.61 8.46
C ARG A 245 21.34 6.03 7.03
N GLU A 246 22.58 6.44 6.81
CA GLU A 246 23.04 6.87 5.47
C GLU A 246 23.04 5.73 4.45
N TRP A 247 23.14 4.49 4.92
CA TRP A 247 23.14 3.27 4.11
C TRP A 247 21.74 2.66 3.90
N MET A 248 20.65 3.34 4.32
CA MET A 248 19.30 2.79 4.17
C MET A 248 19.05 2.28 2.75
N PRO A 249 18.60 1.02 2.57
CA PRO A 249 18.31 0.47 1.25
C PRO A 249 17.33 1.35 0.49
N SER A 250 17.47 1.42 -0.83
CA SER A 250 16.48 2.09 -1.67
C SER A 250 15.37 1.12 -2.05
N LEU A 251 14.13 1.58 -2.00
CA LEU A 251 12.95 0.78 -2.37
C LEU A 251 12.53 1.08 -3.80
N PHE A 252 12.23 0.02 -4.56
CA PHE A 252 11.61 0.09 -5.88
C PHE A 252 10.33 -0.74 -5.84
N LEU A 253 9.20 -0.09 -5.55
CA LEU A 253 7.89 -0.75 -5.47
C LEU A 253 7.21 -0.67 -6.84
N ASN A 254 7.11 -1.81 -7.51
CA ASN A 254 6.68 -1.89 -8.90
C ASN A 254 5.17 -2.12 -8.97
N GLY A 255 4.46 -1.15 -9.56
CA GLY A 255 3.06 -1.25 -9.95
C GLY A 255 2.86 -1.16 -11.46
N SER A 256 1.60 -1.22 -11.88
CA SER A 256 1.21 -1.11 -13.29
C SER A 256 0.30 0.10 -13.51
N SER A 257 0.64 0.93 -14.49
CA SER A 257 -0.16 2.04 -14.97
C SER A 257 -1.23 1.50 -15.92
N VAL A 258 -2.48 1.42 -15.46
CA VAL A 258 -3.60 0.83 -16.23
C VAL A 258 -3.82 1.58 -17.55
N GLU A 259 -3.72 2.91 -17.53
CA GLU A 259 -3.94 3.74 -18.72
C GLU A 259 -2.90 3.54 -19.82
N LYS A 260 -1.63 3.37 -19.44
CA LYS A 260 -0.51 3.41 -20.37
C LYS A 260 0.12 2.05 -20.61
N GLY A 261 -0.30 1.02 -19.88
CA GLY A 261 0.32 -0.31 -19.91
C GLY A 261 1.80 -0.30 -19.49
N LYS A 262 2.27 0.79 -18.87
CA LYS A 262 3.66 0.97 -18.43
C LYS A 262 3.82 0.55 -16.99
N ARG A 263 5.04 0.21 -16.61
CA ARG A 263 5.39 0.04 -15.20
C ARG A 263 5.39 1.41 -14.52
N ILE A 264 4.87 1.50 -13.31
CA ILE A 264 5.01 2.69 -12.44
C ILE A 264 5.81 2.28 -11.21
N ILE A 265 6.86 3.02 -10.86
CA ILE A 265 7.74 2.66 -9.75
C ILE A 265 7.66 3.73 -8.67
N THR A 266 7.26 3.31 -7.47
CA THR A 266 7.36 4.12 -6.26
C THR A 266 8.72 3.89 -5.62
N THR A 267 9.54 4.94 -5.56
CA THR A 267 10.91 4.87 -5.06
C THR A 267 11.35 6.19 -4.44
N ASN A 268 12.33 6.13 -3.54
CA ASN A 268 13.03 7.29 -2.99
C ASN A 268 13.99 7.93 -4.00
N LEU A 269 14.44 7.19 -5.01
CA LEU A 269 15.42 7.67 -6.00
C LEU A 269 14.75 8.17 -7.27
N ARG A 270 15.31 9.19 -7.89
CA ARG A 270 14.83 9.71 -9.18
C ARG A 270 15.07 8.69 -10.29
N LEU A 271 14.03 8.34 -11.04
CA LEU A 271 14.19 7.49 -12.21
C LEU A 271 14.79 8.29 -13.39
N THR A 272 15.73 7.67 -14.09
CA THR A 272 16.35 8.21 -15.31
C THR A 272 16.06 7.28 -16.50
N THR A 273 16.62 7.58 -17.66
CA THR A 273 16.42 6.82 -18.90
C THR A 273 16.91 5.37 -18.84
N ILE A 274 17.64 4.97 -17.80
CA ILE A 274 18.02 3.57 -17.55
C ILE A 274 16.81 2.68 -17.25
N PHE A 275 15.71 3.27 -16.73
CA PHE A 275 14.47 2.55 -16.47
C PHE A 275 13.55 2.64 -17.69
N LEU A 276 13.80 1.76 -18.66
CA LEU A 276 12.96 1.65 -19.85
C LEU A 276 11.49 1.38 -19.47
N ASP A 277 10.59 2.10 -20.14
CA ASP A 277 9.14 2.01 -19.97
C ASP A 277 8.62 2.03 -18.52
N ALA A 278 9.31 2.78 -17.66
CA ALA A 278 8.88 3.06 -16.30
C ALA A 278 8.42 4.51 -16.13
N GLU A 279 7.33 4.69 -15.41
CA GLU A 279 6.85 5.98 -14.92
C GLU A 279 7.32 6.18 -13.48
N ASP A 280 7.83 7.37 -13.17
CA ASP A 280 8.17 7.75 -11.80
C ASP A 280 6.88 8.12 -11.05
N ALA A 281 6.56 7.38 -9.99
CA ALA A 281 5.35 7.62 -9.22
C ALA A 281 5.32 9.02 -8.60
N ALA A 282 6.48 9.56 -8.17
CA ALA A 282 6.53 10.88 -7.55
C ALA A 282 6.17 11.98 -8.55
N ASP A 283 6.66 11.87 -9.80
CA ASP A 283 6.36 12.82 -10.87
C ASP A 283 4.86 12.81 -11.20
N ARG A 284 4.23 11.63 -11.13
CA ARG A 284 2.79 11.50 -11.36
C ARG A 284 1.94 11.99 -10.20
N LEU A 285 2.37 11.75 -8.97
CA LEU A 285 1.70 12.23 -7.77
C LEU A 285 1.84 13.74 -7.58
N ALA A 286 2.91 14.35 -8.07
CA ALA A 286 3.06 15.80 -8.02
C ALA A 286 1.99 16.53 -8.84
N GLY A 287 1.52 15.97 -9.96
CA GLY A 287 0.46 16.56 -10.79
C GLY A 287 0.85 17.81 -11.59
N TYR A 288 2.06 18.37 -11.37
CA TYR A 288 2.65 19.46 -12.13
C TYR A 288 4.15 19.25 -12.31
N LYS A 289 4.76 19.91 -13.31
CA LYS A 289 6.20 19.81 -13.60
C LYS A 289 7.01 20.52 -12.51
N LEU A 290 7.24 19.85 -11.38
CA LEU A 290 8.34 20.18 -10.50
C LEU A 290 9.66 19.91 -11.23
N PRO A 291 10.76 20.61 -10.87
CA PRO A 291 12.09 20.13 -11.21
C PRO A 291 12.21 18.68 -10.73
N ALA A 292 12.68 17.77 -11.58
CA ALA A 292 12.63 16.32 -11.32
C ALA A 292 13.34 15.88 -10.02
N THR A 293 14.21 16.73 -9.46
CA THR A 293 14.83 16.49 -8.15
C THR A 293 13.90 16.79 -6.98
N LYS A 294 12.90 17.65 -7.14
CA LYS A 294 12.00 18.13 -6.08
C LYS A 294 10.71 17.31 -5.95
N ALA A 295 10.39 16.44 -6.92
CA ALA A 295 9.20 15.60 -6.87
C ALA A 295 9.44 14.39 -5.95
N ALA A 296 8.78 14.37 -4.79
CA ALA A 296 8.88 13.29 -3.81
C ALA A 296 7.58 12.49 -3.68
N CYS A 297 7.68 11.21 -3.33
CA CYS A 297 6.52 10.36 -3.04
C CYS A 297 5.91 10.74 -1.67
N ASN A 298 5.21 11.88 -1.63
CA ASN A 298 4.53 12.39 -0.44
C ASN A 298 3.22 11.64 -0.19
N ILE A 299 3.32 10.34 0.07
CA ILE A 299 2.22 9.43 0.38
C ILE A 299 2.56 8.64 1.64
N PRO A 300 1.56 8.14 2.39
CA PRO A 300 1.82 7.22 3.50
C PRO A 300 2.62 5.99 3.04
N LEU A 301 3.43 5.43 3.94
CA LEU A 301 4.19 4.21 3.66
C LEU A 301 3.26 3.03 3.29
N SER A 302 2.12 2.92 3.96
CA SER A 302 1.03 1.99 3.62
C SER A 302 0.52 2.18 2.18
N THR A 303 0.29 3.43 1.77
CA THR A 303 -0.16 3.77 0.42
C THR A 303 0.91 3.47 -0.64
N ALA A 304 2.19 3.70 -0.34
CA ALA A 304 3.30 3.34 -1.23
C ALA A 304 3.33 1.83 -1.52
N VAL A 305 3.11 1.00 -0.51
CA VAL A 305 2.90 -0.45 -0.68
C VAL A 305 1.67 -0.72 -1.53
N ASN A 306 0.55 -0.06 -1.23
CA ASN A 306 -0.72 -0.31 -1.90
C ASN A 306 -0.68 0.03 -3.41
N MET A 307 0.12 1.01 -3.83
CA MET A 307 0.35 1.31 -5.25
C MET A 307 0.95 0.13 -6.03
N SER A 308 1.69 -0.75 -5.35
CA SER A 308 2.23 -2.01 -5.89
C SER A 308 1.28 -3.20 -5.67
N PHE A 309 0.36 -3.10 -4.71
CA PHE A 309 -0.56 -4.17 -4.30
C PHE A 309 -1.90 -4.20 -5.05
N ARG A 310 -2.33 -3.07 -5.63
CA ARG A 310 -3.59 -2.95 -6.36
C ARG A 310 -3.63 -3.90 -7.57
N THR A 311 -4.53 -4.88 -7.51
CA THR A 311 -4.77 -5.87 -8.57
C THR A 311 -6.26 -5.93 -8.90
N SER A 312 -6.61 -5.68 -10.17
CA SER A 312 -7.99 -5.86 -10.65
C SER A 312 -8.35 -7.36 -10.64
N PRO A 313 -9.53 -7.78 -10.14
CA PRO A 313 -10.67 -6.98 -9.70
C PRO A 313 -10.71 -6.65 -8.19
N PHE A 314 -9.83 -7.22 -7.39
CA PHE A 314 -9.92 -7.18 -5.93
C PHE A 314 -9.58 -5.81 -5.34
N PHE A 315 -8.61 -5.09 -5.91
CA PHE A 315 -8.18 -3.77 -5.47
C PHE A 315 -8.05 -2.86 -6.70
N PRO A 316 -8.98 -1.91 -6.91
CA PRO A 316 -9.03 -1.10 -8.11
C PRO A 316 -7.85 -0.14 -8.20
N ALA A 317 -7.54 0.28 -9.43
CA ALA A 317 -6.57 1.33 -9.66
C ALA A 317 -7.00 2.61 -8.94
N GLY A 318 -6.02 3.34 -8.41
CA GLY A 318 -6.26 4.66 -7.85
C GLY A 318 -5.91 5.74 -8.87
N PRO A 319 -6.75 6.77 -9.06
CA PRO A 319 -6.46 7.84 -10.01
C PRO A 319 -5.27 8.67 -9.53
N LEU A 320 -4.35 8.98 -10.44
CA LEU A 320 -3.23 9.90 -10.20
C LEU A 320 -3.64 11.34 -10.50
N PRO A 321 -3.08 12.34 -9.79
CA PRO A 321 -3.35 13.76 -10.05
C PRO A 321 -3.13 14.16 -11.51
N GLY A 322 -4.08 14.92 -12.07
CA GLY A 322 -4.07 15.35 -13.48
C GLY A 322 -4.89 14.48 -14.44
N TRP A 323 -5.50 13.39 -13.96
CA TRP A 323 -6.40 12.55 -14.76
C TRP A 323 -7.81 13.12 -14.89
N LEU A 324 -8.45 13.53 -13.79
CA LEU A 324 -9.80 14.12 -13.77
C LEU A 324 -9.93 15.42 -14.61
N ALA A 325 -8.82 16.03 -15.02
CA ALA A 325 -8.80 17.21 -15.87
C ALA A 325 -8.79 16.89 -17.38
N ARG A 326 -8.79 15.61 -17.78
CA ARG A 326 -8.70 15.15 -19.17
C ARG A 326 -9.83 14.22 -19.63
N SER A 327 -10.80 13.93 -18.77
CA SER A 327 -12.01 13.16 -19.08
C SER A 327 -13.22 14.07 -19.26
#